data_AF-M7NSQ6-F1
#
_entry.id   AF-M7NSQ6-F1
#
_cell.length_a   1.000
_cell.length_b   1.000
_cell.length_c   1.000
_cell.angle_alpha   90.00
_cell.angle_beta   90.00
_cell.angle_gamma   90.00
#
_symmetry.space_group_name_H-M   'P 1'
#
loop_
_entity.id
_entity.type
_entity.pdbx_description
1 polymer ?
#
loop_
_entity_poly.entity_id
_entity_poly.type
_entity_poly.pdbx_seq_one_letter_code
_entity_poly.pdbx_strand_id
1 'polypeptide(L)'
;MSNEDFFKDSDQENTLKDLLSFDLCKELNKEALLKEDFSVDDFLKKIYKFHTLEDLQIKLKEVLKSTEKEIFTLIYNEYNNFFKITCDILENENKIIDLLVRLTKFKNEVQEIYKVIQQNVVNMDEELHKKKELYRRKVLATNLLNVNMMIEDMENLLCTDSEKFDGADIIILQQAAKSYISLKYYSSLVPSQHPFIEKRKEKIQNVQNNFFNCLASALHKYRENALQIENLLKVLQIYREIDASAEACHQLYKIK
;
A
#
# COMPACT_ATOMS: atom_id res chain seq x y z
N MET A 1 -63.82 -29.18 16.20
CA MET A 1 -64.96 -30.07 16.51
C MET A 1 -65.61 -29.48 17.74
N SER A 2 -66.57 -28.56 17.57
CA SER A 2 -68.01 -28.84 17.46
C SER A 2 -68.54 -29.50 18.74
N ASN A 3 -69.60 -29.08 19.40
CA ASN A 3 -70.60 -28.02 19.32
C ASN A 3 -71.29 -28.07 20.71
N GLU A 4 -71.97 -27.02 21.14
CA GLU A 4 -73.31 -27.20 21.73
C GLU A 4 -74.02 -25.84 21.88
N ASP A 5 -75.18 -25.80 21.27
CA ASP A 5 -76.21 -24.76 21.35
C ASP A 5 -76.76 -24.64 22.78
N PHE A 6 -77.29 -23.47 23.15
CA PHE A 6 -78.60 -23.26 23.80
C PHE A 6 -78.69 -21.82 24.32
N PHE A 7 -79.49 -20.98 23.64
CA PHE A 7 -80.70 -20.33 24.18
C PHE A 7 -81.20 -19.27 23.18
N LYS A 8 -82.38 -19.55 22.62
CA LYS A 8 -83.33 -18.54 22.16
C LYS A 8 -83.86 -17.82 23.40
N ASP A 9 -83.97 -16.50 23.34
CA ASP A 9 -85.24 -15.83 23.57
C ASP A 9 -85.23 -14.46 22.87
N SER A 10 -86.36 -14.17 22.25
CA SER A 10 -86.68 -12.89 21.63
C SER A 10 -86.85 -11.82 22.70
N ASP A 11 -86.56 -10.57 22.37
CA ASP A 11 -87.51 -9.45 22.49
C ASP A 11 -86.80 -8.08 22.46
N GLN A 12 -87.03 -7.35 21.37
CA GLN A 12 -87.36 -5.91 21.37
C GLN A 12 -86.43 -4.87 22.02
N GLU A 13 -85.09 -4.96 21.89
CA GLU A 13 -84.20 -3.82 22.22
C GLU A 13 -83.54 -3.13 21.02
N ASN A 14 -83.81 -3.58 19.79
CA ASN A 14 -83.14 -3.08 18.58
C ASN A 14 -83.85 -1.94 17.84
N THR A 15 -84.88 -1.31 18.43
CA THR A 15 -85.53 -0.13 17.81
C THR A 15 -85.25 1.19 18.53
N LEU A 16 -84.64 1.17 19.72
CA LEU A 16 -84.30 2.40 20.46
C LEU A 16 -82.83 2.83 20.36
N LYS A 17 -81.92 1.89 20.06
CA LYS A 17 -80.48 2.22 19.83
C LYS A 17 -80.22 2.93 18.50
N ASP A 18 -81.09 2.73 17.50
CA ASP A 18 -80.99 3.39 16.19
C ASP A 18 -81.48 4.85 16.19
N LEU A 19 -82.19 5.30 17.23
CA LEU A 19 -82.68 6.69 17.33
C LEU A 19 -81.72 7.64 18.07
N LEU A 20 -80.69 7.11 18.73
CA LEU A 20 -79.70 7.90 19.49
C LEU A 20 -78.28 7.82 18.92
N SER A 21 -78.12 7.20 17.74
CA SER A 21 -76.83 7.06 17.05
C SER A 21 -76.78 7.82 15.72
N PHE A 22 -77.40 9.00 15.67
CA PHE A 22 -77.10 9.95 14.60
C PHE A 22 -76.01 10.91 15.05
N ASP A 23 -74.78 10.54 14.72
CA ASP A 23 -73.57 11.34 14.78
C ASP A 23 -73.81 12.74 14.19
N LEU A 24 -74.04 13.72 15.07
CA LEU A 24 -73.96 15.14 14.72
C LEU A 24 -72.53 15.68 14.77
N CYS A 25 -71.55 14.79 14.91
CA CYS A 25 -70.13 15.07 14.67
C CYS A 25 -69.76 15.01 13.17
N LYS A 26 -70.69 15.28 12.26
CA LYS A 26 -70.34 15.64 10.88
C LYS A 26 -69.97 17.12 10.87
N GLU A 27 -68.67 17.34 11.06
CA GLU A 27 -67.88 18.51 10.66
C GLU A 27 -68.70 19.80 10.53
N LEU A 28 -68.61 20.62 11.59
CA LEU A 28 -68.90 22.03 11.49
C LEU A 28 -68.08 22.58 10.30
N ASN A 29 -68.73 22.81 9.16
CA ASN A 29 -68.07 23.25 7.93
C ASN A 29 -67.49 24.64 8.16
N LYS A 30 -66.22 24.70 8.59
CA LYS A 30 -65.47 25.94 8.86
C LYS A 30 -65.50 26.89 7.65
N GLU A 31 -65.60 26.33 6.45
CA GLU A 31 -65.72 27.05 5.18
C GLU A 31 -67.02 27.86 5.04
N ALA A 32 -68.11 27.47 5.70
CA ALA A 32 -69.35 28.25 5.69
C ALA A 32 -69.28 29.49 6.60
N LEU A 33 -68.40 29.46 7.62
CA LEU A 33 -68.17 30.55 8.58
C LEU A 33 -67.22 31.64 8.05
N LEU A 34 -66.46 31.34 6.99
CA LEU A 34 -65.43 32.20 6.40
C LEU A 34 -65.94 33.09 5.25
N LYS A 35 -67.25 33.07 4.94
CA LYS A 35 -67.85 33.91 3.89
C LYS A 35 -68.16 35.31 4.41
N GLU A 36 -67.85 36.34 3.62
CA GLU A 36 -68.03 37.77 3.98
C GLU A 36 -69.51 38.13 4.26
N ASP A 37 -70.47 37.46 3.62
CA ASP A 37 -71.92 37.60 3.83
C ASP A 37 -72.49 36.50 4.74
N PHE A 38 -71.85 36.24 5.88
CA PHE A 38 -72.31 35.21 6.81
C PHE A 38 -73.58 35.66 7.56
N SER A 39 -74.74 35.18 7.11
CA SER A 39 -76.01 35.35 7.83
C SER A 39 -76.21 34.19 8.81
N VAL A 40 -76.15 34.53 10.10
CA VAL A 40 -76.38 33.61 11.23
C VAL A 40 -77.75 32.95 11.11
N ASP A 41 -78.77 33.69 10.68
CA ASP A 41 -80.16 33.23 10.63
C ASP A 41 -80.41 32.14 9.57
N ASP A 42 -79.74 32.23 8.42
CA ASP A 42 -79.86 31.22 7.35
C ASP A 42 -79.05 29.96 7.66
N PHE A 43 -77.91 30.11 8.32
CA PHE A 43 -77.08 29.00 8.77
C PHE A 43 -77.77 28.17 9.86
N LEU A 44 -78.39 28.84 10.84
CA LEU A 44 -79.14 28.18 11.91
C LEU A 44 -80.38 27.46 11.36
N LYS A 45 -81.14 28.08 10.45
CA LYS A 45 -82.31 27.45 9.82
C LYS A 45 -81.96 26.21 8.99
N LYS A 46 -80.80 26.21 8.33
CA LYS A 46 -80.42 25.14 7.39
C LYS A 46 -79.82 23.93 8.09
N ILE A 47 -79.14 24.11 9.21
CA ILE A 47 -78.43 23.01 9.86
C ILE A 47 -79.23 22.43 11.04
N TYR A 48 -80.04 23.22 11.78
CA TYR A 48 -80.76 22.68 12.93
C TYR A 48 -82.11 23.37 13.21
N LYS A 49 -83.20 22.60 13.23
CA LYS A 49 -84.53 23.07 13.65
C LYS A 49 -84.61 23.20 15.19
N PHE A 50 -84.11 24.29 15.76
CA PHE A 50 -84.21 24.54 17.21
C PHE A 50 -85.62 24.96 17.64
N HIS A 51 -86.07 24.53 18.83
CA HIS A 51 -87.41 24.83 19.36
C HIS A 51 -87.43 25.92 20.45
N THR A 52 -86.29 26.38 21.03
CA THR A 52 -86.24 27.56 21.94
C THR A 52 -84.92 28.37 21.84
N LEU A 53 -84.94 29.65 22.25
CA LEU A 53 -83.82 30.61 22.21
C LEU A 53 -82.77 30.36 23.31
N GLU A 54 -83.20 29.82 24.46
CA GLU A 54 -82.35 29.44 25.59
C GLU A 54 -81.36 28.33 25.18
N ASP A 55 -81.84 27.30 24.48
CA ASP A 55 -81.05 26.16 24.04
C ASP A 55 -79.95 26.58 23.05
N LEU A 56 -80.27 27.51 22.15
CA LEU A 56 -79.30 28.10 21.23
C LEU A 56 -78.21 28.86 22.02
N GLN A 57 -78.61 29.64 23.01
CA GLN A 57 -77.67 30.44 23.82
C GLN A 57 -76.75 29.56 24.66
N ILE A 58 -77.26 28.44 25.19
CA ILE A 58 -76.47 27.43 25.91
C ILE A 58 -75.50 26.73 24.96
N LYS A 59 -75.96 26.29 23.78
CA LYS A 59 -75.13 25.62 22.79
C LYS A 59 -74.04 26.53 22.22
N LEU A 60 -74.34 27.81 21.99
CA LEU A 60 -73.38 28.78 21.47
C LEU A 60 -72.31 29.13 22.51
N LYS A 61 -72.68 29.19 23.80
CA LYS A 61 -71.71 29.29 24.91
C LYS A 61 -70.86 28.02 25.07
N GLU A 62 -71.43 26.85 24.81
CA GLU A 62 -70.70 25.57 24.84
C GLU A 62 -69.69 25.48 23.70
N VAL A 63 -70.09 25.85 22.47
CA VAL A 63 -69.20 25.92 21.30
C VAL A 63 -68.11 26.96 21.51
N LEU A 64 -68.44 28.16 22.00
CA LEU A 64 -67.45 29.21 22.26
C LEU A 64 -66.40 28.73 23.27
N LYS A 65 -66.82 28.10 24.36
CA LYS A 65 -65.90 27.50 25.35
C LYS A 65 -65.10 26.33 24.78
N SER A 66 -65.66 25.52 23.88
CA SER A 66 -64.93 24.46 23.19
C SER A 66 -63.87 25.05 22.27
N THR A 67 -64.23 26.06 21.48
CA THR A 67 -63.30 26.73 20.57
C THR A 67 -62.19 27.46 21.31
N GLU A 68 -62.48 28.13 22.44
CA GLU A 68 -61.45 28.78 23.26
C GLU A 68 -60.49 27.74 23.86
N LYS A 69 -61.00 26.60 24.32
CA LYS A 69 -60.17 25.50 24.81
C LYS A 69 -59.34 24.89 23.69
N GLU A 70 -59.94 24.60 22.54
CA GLU A 70 -59.26 24.05 21.37
C GLU A 70 -58.15 25.00 20.89
N ILE A 71 -58.44 26.30 20.76
CA ILE A 71 -57.45 27.32 20.39
C ILE A 71 -56.34 27.38 21.43
N PHE A 72 -56.68 27.40 22.73
CA PHE A 72 -55.66 27.42 23.78
C PHE A 72 -54.80 26.15 23.74
N THR A 73 -55.39 24.97 23.55
CA THR A 73 -54.64 23.72 23.45
C THR A 73 -53.79 23.66 22.18
N LEU A 74 -54.28 24.18 21.06
CA LEU A 74 -53.54 24.23 19.80
C LEU A 74 -52.38 25.20 19.92
N ILE A 75 -52.62 26.42 20.37
CA ILE A 75 -51.58 27.43 20.64
C ILE A 75 -50.55 26.85 21.61
N TYR A 76 -50.99 26.31 22.74
CA TYR A 76 -50.08 25.74 23.72
C TYR A 76 -49.25 24.58 23.15
N ASN A 77 -49.84 23.69 22.35
CA ASN A 77 -49.13 22.58 21.73
C ASN A 77 -48.17 23.05 20.63
N GLU A 78 -48.60 23.96 19.75
CA GLU A 78 -47.77 24.53 18.69
C GLU A 78 -46.60 25.32 19.28
N TYR A 79 -46.83 26.22 20.25
CA TYR A 79 -45.75 26.96 20.91
C TYR A 79 -44.76 26.03 21.63
N ASN A 80 -45.23 24.98 22.32
CA ASN A 80 -44.34 24.01 22.93
C ASN A 80 -43.57 23.19 21.90
N ASN A 81 -44.18 22.87 20.75
CA ASN A 81 -43.51 22.17 19.67
C ASN A 81 -42.42 23.06 19.06
N PHE A 82 -42.73 24.31 18.74
CA PHE A 82 -41.74 25.28 18.26
C PHE A 82 -40.63 25.51 19.27
N PHE A 83 -40.95 25.64 20.56
CA PHE A 83 -39.95 25.81 21.61
C PHE A 83 -39.00 24.61 21.69
N LYS A 84 -39.54 23.39 21.68
CA LYS A 84 -38.73 22.16 21.64
C LYS A 84 -37.83 22.11 20.42
N ILE A 85 -38.36 22.42 19.24
CA ILE A 85 -37.58 22.48 18.00
C ILE A 85 -36.46 23.52 18.12
N THR A 86 -36.72 24.69 18.70
CA THR A 86 -35.67 25.71 18.91
C THR A 86 -34.60 25.27 19.90
N CYS A 87 -34.96 24.54 20.96
CA CYS A 87 -33.99 23.94 21.88
C CYS A 87 -33.15 22.85 21.18
N ASP A 88 -33.78 21.98 20.39
CA ASP A 88 -33.11 20.92 19.66
C ASP A 88 -32.13 21.47 18.61
N ILE A 89 -32.50 22.56 17.92
CA ILE A 89 -31.61 23.26 16.98
C ILE A 89 -30.38 23.81 17.72
N LEU A 90 -30.58 24.50 18.85
CA LEU A 90 -29.49 25.06 19.64
C LEU A 90 -28.54 23.97 20.18
N GLU A 91 -29.09 22.84 20.64
CA GLU A 91 -28.28 21.70 21.06
C GLU A 91 -27.49 21.08 19.91
N ASN A 92 -28.11 20.95 18.74
CA ASN A 92 -27.46 20.40 17.56
C ASN A 92 -26.34 21.32 17.04
N GLU A 93 -26.49 22.63 17.15
CA GLU A 93 -25.41 23.58 16.82
C GLU A 93 -24.16 23.32 17.67
N ASN A 94 -24.31 23.13 18.99
CA ASN A 94 -23.19 22.80 19.86
C ASN A 94 -22.54 21.45 19.49
N LYS A 95 -23.35 20.42 19.18
CA LYS A 95 -22.84 19.12 18.71
C LYS A 95 -22.08 19.25 17.39
N ILE A 96 -22.53 20.10 16.48
CA ILE A 96 -21.85 20.38 15.21
C ILE A 96 -20.51 21.07 15.46
N ILE A 97 -20.45 22.06 16.35
CA ILE A 97 -19.21 22.74 16.73
C ILE A 97 -18.22 21.73 17.32
N ASP A 98 -18.66 20.86 18.22
CA ASP A 98 -17.81 19.80 18.80
C ASP A 98 -17.27 18.83 17.74
N LEU A 99 -18.11 18.43 16.78
CA LEU A 99 -17.69 17.59 15.65
C LEU A 99 -16.67 18.31 14.77
N LEU A 100 -16.84 19.60 14.50
CA LEU A 100 -15.88 20.40 13.73
C LEU A 100 -14.53 20.50 14.45
N VAL A 101 -14.53 20.70 15.77
CA VAL A 101 -13.31 20.71 16.57
C VAL A 101 -12.62 19.34 16.51
N ARG A 102 -13.38 18.25 16.67
CA ARG A 102 -12.83 16.88 16.60
C ARG A 102 -12.28 16.56 15.21
N LEU A 103 -12.99 16.92 14.15
CA LEU A 103 -12.52 16.76 12.77
C LEU A 103 -11.26 17.57 12.50
N THR A 104 -11.16 18.77 13.05
CA THR A 104 -9.97 19.62 12.90
C THR A 104 -8.77 18.99 13.62
N LYS A 105 -8.97 18.46 14.84
CA LYS A 105 -7.92 17.71 15.56
C LYS A 105 -7.47 16.49 14.78
N PHE A 106 -8.43 15.68 14.31
CA PHE A 106 -8.14 14.50 13.49
C PHE A 106 -7.39 14.85 12.20
N LYS A 107 -7.80 15.93 11.51
CA LYS A 107 -7.09 16.43 10.32
C LYS A 107 -5.63 16.79 10.65
N ASN A 108 -5.40 17.45 11.77
CA ASN A 108 -4.04 17.83 12.19
C ASN A 108 -3.20 16.59 12.55
N GLU A 109 -3.76 15.62 13.28
CA GLU A 109 -3.10 14.35 13.61
C GLU A 109 -2.71 13.56 12.34
N VAL A 110 -3.61 13.47 11.37
CA VAL A 110 -3.32 12.82 10.07
C VAL A 110 -2.22 13.57 9.33
N GLN A 111 -2.21 14.90 9.36
CA GLN A 111 -1.13 15.69 8.75
C GLN A 111 0.22 15.50 9.44
N GLU A 112 0.24 15.37 10.77
CA GLU A 112 1.46 15.08 11.53
C GLU A 112 2.00 13.69 11.19
N ILE A 113 1.14 12.67 11.18
CA ILE A 113 1.51 11.31 10.77
C ILE A 113 2.04 11.31 9.33
N TYR A 114 1.38 12.04 8.43
CA TYR A 114 1.83 12.16 7.04
C TYR A 114 3.23 12.78 6.95
N LYS A 115 3.52 13.85 7.71
CA LYS A 115 4.86 14.45 7.78
C LYS A 115 5.90 13.48 8.31
N VAL A 116 5.60 12.71 9.36
CA VAL A 116 6.50 11.70 9.92
C VAL A 116 6.80 10.60 8.89
N ILE A 117 5.77 10.11 8.19
CA ILE A 117 5.94 9.13 7.12
C ILE A 117 6.81 9.69 6.00
N GLN A 118 6.55 10.92 5.54
CA GLN A 118 7.38 11.57 4.52
C GLN A 118 8.84 11.69 4.96
N GLN A 119 9.09 12.13 6.19
CA GLN A 119 10.46 12.22 6.72
C GLN A 119 11.13 10.85 6.80
N ASN A 120 10.41 9.82 7.24
CA ASN A 120 10.94 8.46 7.31
C ASN A 120 11.26 7.88 5.92
N VAL A 121 10.46 8.18 4.90
CA VAL A 121 10.74 7.78 3.52
C VAL A 121 12.04 8.43 3.02
N VAL A 122 12.20 9.73 3.24
CA VAL A 122 13.45 10.44 2.87
C VAL A 122 14.65 9.86 3.60
N ASN A 123 14.56 9.65 4.92
CA ASN A 123 15.63 9.05 5.71
C ASN A 123 15.96 7.63 5.23
N MET A 124 14.95 6.84 4.88
CA MET A 124 15.13 5.48 4.36
C MET A 124 15.82 5.50 3.00
N ASP A 125 15.45 6.42 2.11
CA ASP A 125 16.10 6.58 0.81
C ASP A 125 17.57 6.99 0.97
N GLU A 126 17.88 7.92 1.89
CA GLU A 126 19.26 8.29 2.22
C GLU A 126 20.08 7.10 2.73
N GLU A 127 19.55 6.31 3.66
CA GLU A 127 20.21 5.13 4.19
C GLU A 127 20.36 4.03 3.12
N LEU A 128 19.37 3.85 2.24
CA LEU A 128 19.47 2.94 1.10
C LEU A 128 20.55 3.39 0.12
N HIS A 129 20.70 4.70 -0.12
CA HIS A 129 21.77 5.24 -0.93
C HIS A 129 23.15 4.97 -0.31
N LYS A 130 23.32 5.26 0.99
CA LYS A 130 24.56 4.94 1.72
C LYS A 130 24.87 3.44 1.65
N LYS A 131 23.87 2.59 1.86
CA LYS A 131 24.00 1.14 1.77
C LYS A 131 24.47 0.70 0.38
N LYS A 132 23.87 1.21 -0.70
CA LYS A 132 24.29 0.90 -2.09
C LYS A 132 25.75 1.30 -2.35
N GLU A 133 26.16 2.49 -1.90
CA GLU A 133 27.55 2.95 -2.04
C GLU A 133 28.54 2.07 -1.27
N LEU A 134 28.17 1.64 -0.05
CA LEU A 134 28.98 0.68 0.71
C LEU A 134 29.10 -0.67 -0.01
N TYR A 135 28.03 -1.18 -0.63
CA TYR A 135 28.12 -2.40 -1.42
C TYR A 135 29.04 -2.24 -2.63
N ARG A 136 28.95 -1.11 -3.35
CA ARG A 136 29.85 -0.83 -4.47
C ARG A 136 31.31 -0.80 -4.04
N ARG A 137 31.61 -0.12 -2.93
CA ARG A 137 32.95 -0.10 -2.34
C ARG A 137 33.41 -1.47 -1.88
N LYS A 138 32.54 -2.26 -1.26
CA LYS A 138 32.85 -3.63 -0.82
C LYS A 138 33.18 -4.52 -2.02
N VAL A 139 32.36 -4.50 -3.07
CA VAL A 139 32.60 -5.29 -4.30
C VAL A 139 33.90 -4.88 -4.97
N LEU A 140 34.17 -3.57 -5.06
CA LEU A 140 35.44 -3.08 -5.58
C LEU A 140 36.62 -3.56 -4.73
N ALA A 141 36.54 -3.46 -3.40
CA ALA A 141 37.57 -3.91 -2.48
C ALA A 141 37.82 -5.42 -2.58
N THR A 142 36.76 -6.24 -2.67
CA THR A 142 36.89 -7.69 -2.87
C THR A 142 37.53 -8.02 -4.21
N ASN A 143 37.19 -7.30 -5.29
CA ASN A 143 37.82 -7.50 -6.58
C ASN A 143 39.30 -7.14 -6.55
N LEU A 144 39.67 -6.02 -5.92
CA LEU A 144 41.06 -5.60 -5.74
C LEU A 144 41.86 -6.60 -4.89
N LEU A 145 41.26 -7.13 -3.83
CA LEU A 145 41.86 -8.16 -2.99
C LEU A 145 42.09 -9.44 -3.80
N ASN A 146 41.09 -9.87 -4.58
CA ASN A 146 41.22 -11.04 -5.44
C ASN A 146 42.33 -10.85 -6.47
N VAL A 147 42.44 -9.68 -7.10
CA VAL A 147 43.57 -9.36 -7.99
C VAL A 147 44.91 -9.53 -7.26
N ASN A 148 45.03 -9.02 -6.03
CA ASN A 148 46.26 -9.16 -5.25
C ASN A 148 46.58 -10.62 -4.89
N MET A 149 45.57 -11.37 -4.43
CA MET A 149 45.72 -12.79 -4.10
C MET A 149 46.14 -13.60 -5.32
N MET A 150 45.51 -13.37 -6.49
CA MET A 150 45.88 -14.08 -7.71
C MET A 150 47.31 -13.72 -8.17
N ILE A 151 47.76 -12.47 -7.96
CA ILE A 151 49.16 -12.08 -8.22
C ILE A 151 50.10 -12.85 -7.29
N GLU A 152 49.81 -12.88 -5.99
CA GLU A 152 50.64 -13.58 -4.99
C GLU A 152 50.64 -15.09 -5.22
N ASP A 153 49.50 -15.70 -5.55
CA ASP A 153 49.39 -17.11 -5.90
C ASP A 153 50.26 -17.43 -7.13
N MET A 154 50.22 -16.58 -8.15
CA MET A 154 51.06 -16.74 -9.33
C MET A 154 52.55 -16.54 -9.03
N GLU A 155 52.92 -15.55 -8.21
CA GLU A 155 54.31 -15.36 -7.76
C GLU A 155 54.81 -16.60 -7.01
N ASN A 156 54.00 -17.15 -6.10
CA ASN A 156 54.35 -18.35 -5.32
C ASN A 156 54.48 -19.60 -6.19
N LEU A 157 53.55 -19.80 -7.13
CA LEU A 157 53.57 -20.94 -8.07
C LEU A 157 54.73 -20.85 -9.07
N LEU A 158 55.19 -19.65 -9.40
CA LEU A 158 56.30 -19.42 -10.34
C LEU A 158 57.67 -19.24 -9.66
N CYS A 159 57.69 -19.10 -8.33
CA CYS A 159 58.92 -19.03 -7.53
C CYS A 159 59.56 -20.40 -7.25
N THR A 160 58.91 -21.52 -7.56
CA THR A 160 59.56 -22.84 -7.51
C THR A 160 60.57 -22.99 -8.65
N ASP A 161 61.84 -23.16 -8.27
CA ASP A 161 63.03 -23.14 -9.12
C ASP A 161 62.86 -23.78 -10.51
N SER A 162 62.99 -22.94 -11.55
CA SER A 162 62.76 -23.28 -12.96
C SER A 162 63.74 -24.28 -13.60
N GLU A 163 64.59 -24.94 -12.83
CA GLU A 163 65.68 -25.76 -13.37
C GLU A 163 65.29 -27.22 -13.64
N LYS A 164 64.12 -27.70 -13.19
CA LYS A 164 63.71 -29.11 -13.39
C LYS A 164 62.21 -29.29 -13.63
N PHE A 165 61.72 -28.89 -14.82
CA PHE A 165 60.35 -29.22 -15.28
C PHE A 165 60.12 -30.74 -15.42
N ASP A 166 59.62 -31.41 -14.38
CA ASP A 166 59.14 -32.79 -14.40
C ASP A 166 57.60 -32.81 -14.50
N GLY A 167 56.97 -33.98 -14.57
CA GLY A 167 55.50 -34.10 -14.71
C GLY A 167 54.67 -33.34 -13.66
N ALA A 168 55.24 -33.03 -12.49
CA ALA A 168 54.65 -32.19 -11.45
C ALA A 168 54.53 -30.71 -11.84
N ASP A 169 55.44 -30.21 -12.67
CA ASP A 169 55.47 -28.80 -13.07
C ASP A 169 54.40 -28.48 -14.12
N ILE A 170 53.90 -29.49 -14.85
CA ILE A 170 52.74 -29.32 -15.74
C ILE A 170 51.47 -29.04 -14.92
N ILE A 171 51.33 -29.67 -13.76
CA ILE A 171 50.20 -29.45 -12.85
C ILE A 171 50.29 -28.03 -12.27
N ILE A 172 51.49 -27.60 -11.86
CA ILE A 172 51.75 -26.24 -11.37
C ILE A 172 51.46 -25.20 -12.47
N LEU A 173 51.91 -25.46 -13.71
CA LEU A 173 51.62 -24.60 -14.87
C LEU A 173 50.12 -24.53 -15.19
N GLN A 174 49.39 -25.64 -15.06
CA GLN A 174 47.94 -25.65 -15.25
C GLN A 174 47.23 -24.88 -14.13
N GLN A 175 47.71 -24.96 -12.89
CA GLN A 175 47.18 -24.18 -11.78
C GLN A 175 47.48 -22.68 -11.95
N ALA A 176 48.69 -22.33 -12.38
CA ALA A 176 49.07 -20.97 -12.74
C ALA A 176 48.23 -20.44 -13.92
N ALA A 177 47.93 -21.26 -14.93
CA ALA A 177 47.04 -20.88 -16.03
C ALA A 177 45.63 -20.49 -15.52
N LYS A 178 45.07 -21.25 -14.58
CA LYS A 178 43.76 -20.95 -13.96
C LYS A 178 43.81 -19.66 -13.14
N SER A 179 44.87 -19.44 -12.37
CA SER A 179 45.09 -18.19 -11.62
C SER A 179 45.28 -16.99 -12.56
N TYR A 180 45.93 -17.18 -13.71
CA TYR A 180 46.07 -16.15 -14.74
C TYR A 180 44.74 -15.77 -15.39
N ILE A 181 43.90 -16.73 -15.74
CA ILE A 181 42.56 -16.49 -16.28
C ILE A 181 41.71 -15.74 -15.25
N SER A 182 41.78 -16.15 -13.98
CA SER A 182 41.08 -15.49 -12.88
C SER A 182 41.58 -14.05 -12.68
N LEU A 183 42.90 -13.83 -12.74
CA LEU A 183 43.51 -12.50 -12.71
C LEU A 183 43.01 -11.62 -13.86
N LYS A 184 42.94 -12.14 -15.09
CA LYS A 184 42.40 -11.44 -16.27
C LYS A 184 40.93 -11.06 -16.05
N TYR A 185 40.13 -11.96 -15.48
CA TYR A 185 38.73 -11.70 -15.15
C TYR A 185 38.58 -10.59 -14.08
N TYR A 186 39.24 -10.71 -12.92
CA TYR A 186 39.12 -9.69 -11.88
C TYR A 186 39.73 -8.34 -12.29
N SER A 187 40.75 -8.34 -13.15
CA SER A 187 41.29 -7.10 -13.73
C SER A 187 40.30 -6.42 -14.67
N SER A 188 39.45 -7.18 -15.38
CA SER A 188 38.40 -6.61 -16.24
C SER A 188 37.25 -5.98 -15.44
N LEU A 189 37.01 -6.46 -14.21
CA LEU A 189 35.98 -5.96 -13.31
C LEU A 189 36.39 -4.70 -12.54
N VAL A 190 37.68 -4.36 -12.54
CA VAL A 190 38.22 -3.18 -11.86
C VAL A 190 38.45 -2.07 -12.87
N PRO A 191 38.05 -0.81 -12.58
CA PRO A 191 38.36 0.33 -13.45
C PRO A 191 39.88 0.46 -13.67
N SER A 192 40.30 0.54 -14.94
CA SER A 192 41.72 0.54 -15.32
C SER A 192 42.53 1.74 -14.78
N GLN A 193 41.86 2.81 -14.36
CA GLN A 193 42.46 4.01 -13.75
C GLN A 193 42.56 3.94 -12.22
N HIS A 194 42.24 2.80 -11.61
CA HIS A 194 42.29 2.69 -10.15
C HIS A 194 43.75 2.76 -9.64
N PRO A 195 44.09 3.61 -8.65
CA PRO A 195 45.48 3.83 -8.19
C PRO A 195 46.20 2.54 -7.75
N PHE A 196 45.46 1.54 -7.29
CA PHE A 196 46.01 0.23 -6.93
C PHE A 196 46.55 -0.53 -8.14
N ILE A 197 45.83 -0.53 -9.27
CA ILE A 197 46.23 -1.22 -10.49
C ILE A 197 47.47 -0.57 -11.07
N GLU A 198 47.55 0.76 -11.03
CA GLU A 198 48.71 1.52 -11.50
C GLU A 198 49.97 1.17 -10.69
N LYS A 199 49.87 1.13 -9.36
CA LYS A 199 50.97 0.72 -8.47
C LYS A 199 51.38 -0.75 -8.64
N ARG A 200 50.45 -1.61 -9.06
CA ARG A 200 50.68 -3.06 -9.22
C ARG A 200 50.96 -3.48 -10.66
N LYS A 201 50.90 -2.54 -11.62
CA LYS A 201 51.08 -2.82 -13.05
C LYS A 201 52.40 -3.51 -13.35
N GLU A 202 53.50 -3.04 -12.75
CA GLU A 202 54.82 -3.65 -12.91
C GLU A 202 54.86 -5.09 -12.39
N LYS A 203 54.25 -5.35 -11.23
CA LYS A 203 54.16 -6.72 -10.69
C LYS A 203 53.33 -7.64 -11.58
N ILE A 204 52.18 -7.15 -12.05
CA ILE A 204 51.33 -7.89 -12.99
C ILE A 204 52.12 -8.23 -14.27
N GLN A 205 52.88 -7.28 -14.81
CA GLN A 205 53.73 -7.51 -15.98
C GLN A 205 54.85 -8.52 -15.71
N ASN A 206 55.50 -8.44 -14.55
CA ASN A 206 56.56 -9.37 -14.18
C ASN A 206 56.02 -10.80 -14.05
N VAL A 207 54.89 -10.98 -13.37
CA VAL A 207 54.22 -12.28 -13.26
C VAL A 207 53.79 -12.82 -14.61
N GLN A 208 53.23 -11.97 -15.48
CA GLN A 208 52.86 -12.34 -16.84
C GLN A 208 54.07 -12.81 -17.65
N ASN A 209 55.15 -12.03 -17.65
CA ASN A 209 56.37 -12.36 -18.37
C ASN A 209 57.00 -13.65 -17.84
N ASN A 210 57.07 -13.81 -16.52
CA ASN A 210 57.59 -15.03 -15.90
C ASN A 210 56.74 -16.25 -16.28
N PHE A 211 55.42 -16.13 -16.24
CA PHE A 211 54.51 -17.20 -16.64
C PHE A 211 54.72 -17.61 -18.11
N PHE A 212 54.76 -16.65 -19.04
CA PHE A 212 54.99 -16.94 -20.46
C PHE A 212 56.40 -17.49 -20.73
N ASN A 213 57.41 -17.05 -19.99
CA ASN A 213 58.76 -17.59 -20.06
C ASN A 213 58.79 -19.04 -19.56
N CYS A 214 58.12 -19.36 -18.45
CA CYS A 214 57.99 -20.73 -17.94
C CYS A 214 57.28 -21.65 -18.94
N LEU A 215 56.18 -21.18 -19.55
CA LEU A 215 55.48 -21.92 -20.60
C LEU A 215 56.35 -22.14 -21.84
N ALA A 216 57.11 -21.14 -22.26
CA ALA A 216 58.05 -21.25 -23.38
C ALA A 216 59.14 -22.29 -23.08
N SER A 217 59.80 -22.19 -21.92
CA SER A 217 60.82 -23.15 -21.47
C SER A 217 60.28 -24.58 -21.40
N ALA A 218 59.05 -24.77 -20.91
CA ALA A 218 58.38 -26.07 -20.91
C ALA A 218 58.14 -26.59 -22.33
N LEU A 219 57.66 -25.75 -23.26
CA LEU A 219 57.50 -26.13 -24.67
C LEU A 219 58.82 -26.56 -25.32
N HIS A 220 59.90 -25.81 -25.10
CA HIS A 220 61.23 -26.15 -25.62
C HIS A 220 61.69 -27.52 -25.10
N LYS A 221 61.58 -27.75 -23.79
CA LYS A 221 62.00 -29.01 -23.15
C LYS A 221 61.20 -30.23 -23.61
N TYR A 222 59.89 -30.13 -23.72
CA TYR A 222 59.05 -31.27 -24.14
C TYR A 222 59.07 -31.50 -25.65
N ARG A 223 59.49 -30.52 -26.46
CA ARG A 223 59.74 -30.71 -27.89
C ARG A 223 61.03 -31.49 -28.16
N GLU A 224 62.10 -31.20 -27.42
CA GLU A 224 63.39 -31.91 -27.57
C GLU A 224 63.29 -33.38 -27.11
N ASN A 225 62.37 -33.68 -26.18
CA ASN A 225 62.15 -35.02 -25.66
C ASN A 225 61.00 -35.75 -26.38
N ALA A 226 61.32 -36.50 -27.43
CA ALA A 226 60.36 -37.26 -28.25
C ALA A 226 59.52 -38.32 -27.50
N LEU A 227 59.89 -38.67 -26.26
CA LEU A 227 59.20 -39.65 -25.41
C LEU A 227 58.00 -39.07 -24.63
N GLN A 228 57.81 -37.74 -24.60
CA GLN A 228 56.82 -37.07 -23.75
C GLN A 228 55.76 -36.28 -24.54
N ILE A 229 55.27 -36.85 -25.64
CA ILE A 229 54.26 -36.22 -26.52
C ILE A 229 52.97 -35.87 -25.74
N GLU A 230 52.56 -36.69 -24.78
CA GLU A 230 51.40 -36.41 -23.94
C GLU A 230 51.56 -35.13 -23.10
N ASN A 231 52.77 -34.86 -22.61
CA ASN A 231 53.07 -33.66 -21.84
C ASN A 231 53.14 -32.42 -22.74
N LEU A 232 53.67 -32.56 -23.96
CA LEU A 232 53.63 -31.50 -24.97
C LEU A 232 52.17 -31.12 -25.33
N LEU A 233 51.28 -32.10 -25.49
CA LEU A 233 49.85 -31.87 -25.74
C LEU A 233 49.18 -31.16 -24.56
N LYS A 234 49.52 -31.49 -23.31
CA LYS A 234 49.02 -30.80 -22.11
C LYS A 234 49.48 -29.35 -22.04
N VAL A 235 50.74 -29.05 -22.40
CA VAL A 235 51.22 -27.65 -22.46
C VAL A 235 50.53 -26.87 -23.58
N LEU A 236 50.31 -27.48 -24.75
CA LEU A 236 49.53 -26.86 -25.84
C LEU A 236 48.06 -26.65 -25.45
N GLN A 237 47.48 -27.55 -24.66
CA GLN A 237 46.15 -27.36 -24.07
C GLN A 237 46.14 -26.15 -23.14
N ILE A 238 47.16 -25.95 -22.31
CA ILE A 238 47.26 -24.75 -21.44
C ILE A 238 47.31 -23.46 -22.27
N TYR A 239 48.09 -23.43 -23.36
CA TYR A 239 48.10 -22.28 -24.29
C TYR A 239 46.74 -22.01 -24.93
N ARG A 240 45.96 -23.06 -25.19
CA ARG A 240 44.58 -22.94 -25.67
C ARG A 240 43.64 -22.39 -24.60
N GLU A 241 43.77 -22.86 -23.34
CA GLU A 241 42.95 -22.39 -22.21
C GLU A 241 43.15 -20.89 -21.92
N ILE A 242 44.31 -20.34 -22.27
CA ILE A 242 44.67 -18.93 -22.04
C ILE A 242 44.36 -18.03 -23.25
N ASP A 243 43.82 -18.59 -24.34
CA ASP A 243 43.63 -17.95 -25.65
C ASP A 243 44.95 -17.42 -26.27
N ALA A 244 46.10 -18.00 -25.91
CA ALA A 244 47.43 -17.60 -26.38
C ALA A 244 48.02 -18.56 -27.43
N SER A 245 47.16 -19.16 -28.26
CA SER A 245 47.57 -20.17 -29.26
C SER A 245 48.52 -19.65 -30.35
N ALA A 246 48.42 -18.36 -30.70
CA ALA A 246 49.32 -17.72 -31.66
C ALA A 246 50.76 -17.58 -31.10
N GLU A 247 50.89 -17.27 -29.82
CA GLU A 247 52.19 -17.17 -29.14
C GLU A 247 52.86 -18.53 -29.04
N ALA A 248 52.10 -19.60 -28.79
CA ALA A 248 52.60 -20.97 -28.84
C ALA A 248 53.19 -21.30 -30.23
N CYS A 249 52.49 -20.95 -31.32
CA CYS A 249 52.96 -21.17 -32.68
C CYS A 249 54.24 -20.36 -32.98
N HIS A 250 54.32 -19.11 -32.51
CA HIS A 250 55.51 -18.28 -32.66
C HIS A 250 56.72 -18.82 -31.89
N GLN A 251 56.52 -19.33 -30.67
CA GLN A 251 57.61 -19.95 -29.91
C GLN A 251 58.07 -21.27 -30.54
N LEU A 252 57.15 -22.05 -31.13
CA LEU A 252 57.51 -23.24 -31.91
C LEU A 252 58.27 -22.90 -33.20
N TYR A 253 57.97 -21.77 -33.84
CA TYR A 253 58.64 -21.35 -35.08
C TYR A 253 60.03 -20.73 -34.84
N LYS A 254 60.27 -20.14 -33.66
CA LYS A 254 61.58 -19.56 -33.26
C LYS A 254 62.69 -20.60 -33.09
N ILE A 255 62.36 -21.88 -33.00
CA ILE A 255 63.31 -22.99 -32.83
C ILE A 255 63.63 -23.59 -34.21
N LYS A 256 64.08 -22.76 -35.15
CA LYS A 256 64.50 -23.19 -36.48
C LYS A 256 65.97 -22.85 -36.69
#